data_AF-A0AAV5SZ86-F1
#
_entry.id   AF-A0AAV5SZ86-F1
#
_cell.length_a   1.000
_cell.length_b   1.000
_cell.length_c   1.000
_cell.angle_alpha   90.00
_cell.angle_beta   90.00
_cell.angle_gamma   90.00
#
_symmetry.space_group_name_H-M   'P 1'
#
loop_
_entity.id
_entity.type
_entity.pdbx_description
1 polymer ?
#
loop_
_entity_poly.entity_id
_entity_poly.type
_entity_poly.pdbx_seq_one_letter_code
_entity_poly.pdbx_strand_id
1 'polypeptide(L)'
;QMDDSLPSSFDLIVVGTGLGEAMLAAAAARSGCSVLHLDECAYYGGEWASFNLRSIDEWTEKERKRERGEEEVQSDPNPALVKEGETLIKIRRRPTIRKLKDEWTEASSSPSTAAAAPAADSEDAADSAPPPTWREAVEKEWRRFSIDISPKVLLCRGDLVTTLCDSEVSAYAEFKLIDRLLGVTMPEGDGAPIDIHRIPCSKGDIFDSEAMSMLEKRRLMKLLQLCMQWHAAPDQCDVIREAVNTPFIDFLASQNIQGALANLLTRSLSFLSPAGESPKTGEAIEGLCRFMDSVGQFGSSPFLVPLYGSGELPQCFSRLSAVFGGIYCLARPVEGIVESEGRIRAVVVGGQRVECTHLLMTSAFAPKQWMNEDSLTTVSRAVLIANGSVKEEEKESISLLNLSGLAPAAGARLLEVGFEGIAAPKRYYLAHITADGETGSIVDDVTSKMYRKRSRSEDSEVEDDESKKSKPLLLRRIEWQQKEYATGSNVPENVGLLRLPDATADYRSVMEETKTLFARFWPDRDFLPRALRKMEDGEPFDARDEEGAAVEEKEEEEEEEVTVSE
;
A
#
# COMPACT_ATOMS: atom_id res chain seq x y z
N GLN A 1 -30.92 -21.48 -8.37
CA GLN A 1 -30.25 -20.83 -9.50
C GLN A 1 -30.74 -19.39 -9.49
N MET A 2 -29.91 -18.46 -9.04
CA MET A 2 -30.17 -17.04 -9.30
C MET A 2 -30.07 -16.86 -10.81
N ASP A 3 -30.99 -16.10 -11.39
CA ASP A 3 -30.98 -15.76 -12.79
C ASP A 3 -29.64 -15.05 -13.10
N ASP A 4 -28.80 -15.62 -13.97
CA ASP A 4 -27.43 -15.13 -14.27
C ASP A 4 -27.44 -13.80 -15.06
N SER A 5 -28.60 -13.15 -15.19
CA SER A 5 -28.76 -11.89 -15.91
C SER A 5 -28.51 -10.69 -14.99
N LEU A 6 -27.63 -9.78 -15.42
CA LEU A 6 -27.38 -8.54 -14.69
C LEU A 6 -28.58 -7.59 -14.86
N PRO A 7 -28.87 -6.71 -13.88
CA PRO A 7 -29.73 -5.57 -14.10
C PRO A 7 -29.27 -4.74 -15.31
N SER A 8 -30.21 -4.08 -16.00
CA SER A 8 -29.93 -3.37 -17.25
C SER A 8 -29.26 -2.01 -17.06
N SER A 9 -29.29 -1.43 -15.85
CA SER A 9 -28.81 -0.08 -15.58
C SER A 9 -28.33 0.09 -14.14
N PHE A 10 -27.28 0.89 -13.95
CA PHE A 10 -26.73 1.26 -12.64
C PHE A 10 -26.36 2.75 -12.61
N ASP A 11 -26.28 3.36 -11.42
CA ASP A 11 -25.79 4.73 -11.28
C ASP A 11 -24.26 4.77 -11.46
N LEU A 12 -23.57 3.74 -10.96
CA LEU A 12 -22.13 3.58 -11.06
C LEU A 12 -21.77 2.17 -11.51
N ILE A 13 -20.97 2.07 -12.56
CA ILE A 13 -20.25 0.83 -12.91
C ILE A 13 -18.77 1.03 -12.59
N VAL A 14 -18.17 0.05 -11.91
CA VAL A 14 -16.76 0.03 -11.50
C VAL A 14 -16.05 -1.14 -12.20
N VAL A 15 -14.91 -0.87 -12.82
CA VAL A 15 -14.08 -1.86 -13.52
C VAL A 15 -12.70 -1.96 -12.86
N GLY A 16 -12.47 -3.09 -12.20
CA GLY A 16 -11.33 -3.36 -11.34
C GLY A 16 -11.67 -3.18 -9.86
N THR A 17 -11.15 -4.05 -9.01
CA THR A 17 -11.41 -4.09 -7.55
C THR A 17 -10.23 -3.60 -6.71
N GLY A 18 -9.47 -2.63 -7.22
CA GLY A 18 -8.39 -2.00 -6.46
C GLY A 18 -8.92 -1.18 -5.28
N LEU A 19 -8.00 -0.62 -4.48
CA LEU A 19 -8.37 0.06 -3.24
C LEU A 19 -9.23 1.30 -3.49
N GLY A 20 -8.86 2.17 -4.44
CA GLY A 20 -9.63 3.36 -4.78
C GLY A 20 -11.00 3.01 -5.35
N GLU A 21 -11.06 1.98 -6.19
CA GLU A 21 -12.26 1.45 -6.82
C GLU A 21 -13.24 0.94 -5.76
N ALA A 22 -12.74 0.14 -4.82
CA ALA A 22 -13.52 -0.39 -3.71
C ALA A 22 -14.02 0.72 -2.78
N MET A 23 -13.20 1.72 -2.45
CA MET A 23 -13.62 2.86 -1.63
C MET A 23 -14.73 3.68 -2.29
N LEU A 24 -14.60 4.01 -3.58
CA LEU A 24 -15.64 4.75 -4.32
C LEU A 24 -16.91 3.92 -4.50
N ALA A 25 -16.80 2.62 -4.79
CA ALA A 25 -17.95 1.71 -4.84
C ALA A 25 -18.69 1.67 -3.50
N ALA A 26 -17.95 1.63 -2.39
CA ALA A 26 -18.52 1.66 -1.04
C ALA A 26 -19.18 3.01 -0.74
N ALA A 27 -18.51 4.12 -1.05
CA ALA A 27 -19.04 5.47 -0.82
C ALA A 27 -20.31 5.72 -1.63
N ALA A 28 -20.35 5.32 -2.90
CA ALA A 28 -21.50 5.45 -3.77
C ALA A 28 -22.68 4.59 -3.29
N ALA A 29 -22.45 3.30 -3.00
CA ALA A 29 -23.49 2.40 -2.50
C ALA A 29 -24.05 2.88 -1.16
N ARG A 30 -23.17 3.27 -0.22
CA ARG A 30 -23.55 3.83 1.08
C ARG A 30 -24.36 5.14 0.96
N SER A 31 -24.17 5.87 -0.13
CA SER A 31 -24.92 7.08 -0.47
C SER A 31 -26.22 6.81 -1.25
N GLY A 32 -26.63 5.55 -1.40
CA GLY A 32 -27.87 5.14 -2.08
C GLY A 32 -27.77 4.96 -3.59
N CYS A 33 -26.57 4.97 -4.19
CA CYS A 33 -26.41 4.64 -5.60
C CYS A 33 -26.46 3.13 -5.84
N SER A 34 -27.05 2.73 -6.96
CA SER A 34 -26.91 1.38 -7.49
C SER A 34 -25.51 1.20 -8.09
N VAL A 35 -24.76 0.20 -7.60
CA VAL A 35 -23.37 -0.05 -7.99
C VAL A 35 -23.23 -1.45 -8.58
N LEU A 36 -22.58 -1.54 -9.74
CA LEU A 36 -22.08 -2.79 -10.31
C LEU A 36 -20.56 -2.77 -10.35
N HIS A 37 -19.93 -3.73 -9.70
CA HIS A 37 -18.49 -3.84 -9.55
C HIS A 37 -17.97 -5.10 -10.26
N LEU A 38 -17.16 -4.89 -11.30
CA LEU A 38 -16.68 -5.92 -12.23
C LEU A 38 -15.16 -6.05 -12.13
N ASP A 39 -14.64 -7.27 -12.17
CA ASP A 39 -13.20 -7.53 -12.31
C ASP A 39 -12.97 -8.70 -13.26
N GLU A 40 -11.95 -8.61 -14.11
CA GLU A 40 -11.52 -9.74 -14.95
C GLU A 40 -10.80 -10.83 -14.15
N CYS A 41 -10.27 -10.50 -12.97
CA CYS A 41 -9.57 -11.42 -12.10
C CYS A 41 -10.56 -12.24 -11.27
N ALA A 42 -10.14 -13.46 -10.90
CA ALA A 42 -10.91 -14.34 -10.00
C ALA A 42 -10.67 -14.02 -8.51
N TYR A 43 -10.04 -12.88 -8.22
CA TYR A 43 -9.65 -12.40 -6.90
C TYR A 43 -9.83 -10.88 -6.82
N TYR A 44 -9.90 -10.34 -5.61
CA TYR A 44 -10.02 -8.90 -5.36
C TYR A 44 -8.66 -8.19 -5.33
N GLY A 45 -8.65 -6.89 -5.58
CA GLY A 45 -7.54 -5.99 -5.27
C GLY A 45 -6.76 -5.51 -6.47
N GLY A 46 -6.85 -6.15 -7.64
CA GLY A 46 -6.02 -5.77 -8.80
C GLY A 46 -4.52 -5.69 -8.43
N GLU A 47 -3.89 -4.55 -8.67
CA GLU A 47 -2.49 -4.25 -8.30
C GLU A 47 -2.26 -4.05 -6.79
N TRP A 48 -3.33 -4.06 -5.98
CA TRP A 48 -3.30 -4.06 -4.51
C TRP A 48 -3.47 -5.46 -3.90
N ALA A 49 -3.61 -6.51 -4.71
CA ALA A 49 -3.88 -7.85 -4.22
C ALA A 49 -2.72 -8.45 -3.39
N SER A 50 -3.08 -9.41 -2.54
CA SER A 50 -2.16 -10.26 -1.80
C SER A 50 -2.34 -11.72 -2.23
N PHE A 51 -1.25 -12.47 -2.29
CA PHE A 51 -1.28 -13.85 -2.78
C PHE A 51 -0.58 -14.83 -1.84
N ASN A 52 -1.13 -16.03 -1.74
CA ASN A 52 -0.37 -17.16 -1.22
C ASN A 52 0.68 -17.64 -2.24
N LEU A 53 1.53 -18.58 -1.83
CA LEU A 53 2.65 -19.03 -2.69
C LEU A 53 2.24 -19.68 -4.02
N ARG A 54 1.04 -20.29 -4.11
CA ARG A 54 0.57 -20.85 -5.39
C ARG A 54 -0.04 -19.78 -6.28
N SER A 55 -0.87 -18.93 -5.69
CA SER A 55 -1.54 -17.87 -6.44
C SER A 55 -0.55 -16.81 -6.95
N ILE A 56 0.58 -16.59 -6.27
CA ILE A 56 1.64 -15.73 -6.80
C ILE A 56 2.34 -16.37 -8.02
N ASP A 57 2.50 -17.70 -8.05
CA ASP A 57 3.05 -18.41 -9.22
C ASP A 57 2.10 -18.29 -10.43
N GLU A 58 0.79 -18.40 -10.20
CA GLU A 58 -0.24 -18.20 -11.23
C GLU A 58 -0.23 -16.75 -11.73
N TRP A 59 -0.11 -15.79 -10.82
CA TRP A 59 -0.03 -14.37 -11.14
C TRP A 59 1.22 -14.03 -11.96
N THR A 60 2.42 -14.52 -11.57
CA THR A 60 3.65 -14.24 -12.31
C THR A 60 3.60 -14.82 -13.73
N GLU A 61 3.05 -16.02 -13.91
CA GLU A 61 2.90 -16.62 -15.23
C GLU A 61 1.88 -15.87 -16.09
N LYS A 62 0.75 -15.44 -15.49
CA LYS A 62 -0.25 -14.62 -16.20
C LYS A 62 0.33 -13.30 -16.66
N GLU A 63 1.04 -12.57 -15.80
CA GLU A 63 1.66 -11.28 -16.16
C GLU A 63 2.78 -11.45 -17.20
N ARG A 64 3.54 -12.54 -17.16
CA ARG A 64 4.52 -12.87 -18.22
C ARG A 64 3.86 -13.09 -19.59
N LYS A 65 2.76 -13.84 -19.64
CA LYS A 65 1.99 -14.04 -20.89
C LYS A 65 1.42 -12.71 -21.39
N ARG A 66 0.89 -11.89 -20.49
CA ARG A 66 0.37 -10.55 -20.79
C ARG A 66 1.44 -9.61 -21.33
N GLU A 67 2.64 -9.63 -20.75
CA GLU A 67 3.80 -8.87 -21.24
C GLU A 67 4.20 -9.27 -22.66
N ARG A 68 4.16 -10.57 -22.99
CA ARG A 68 4.44 -11.12 -24.33
C ARG A 68 3.29 -10.99 -25.33
N GLY A 69 2.08 -10.61 -24.88
CA GLY A 69 0.88 -10.53 -25.71
C GLY A 69 0.26 -11.89 -26.05
N GLU A 70 0.48 -12.91 -25.22
CA GLU A 70 0.01 -14.29 -25.40
C GLU A 70 -1.29 -14.60 -24.64
N GLU A 71 -2.00 -13.59 -24.12
CA GLU A 71 -3.28 -13.82 -23.43
C GLU A 71 -4.37 -14.33 -24.38
N GLU A 72 -5.26 -15.17 -23.84
CA GLU A 72 -6.45 -15.61 -24.57
C GLU A 72 -7.23 -14.41 -25.08
N VAL A 73 -7.61 -14.47 -26.35
CA VAL A 73 -8.38 -13.41 -27.00
C VAL A 73 -9.77 -13.39 -26.36
N GLN A 74 -10.00 -12.44 -25.44
CA GLN A 74 -11.35 -12.13 -24.96
C GLN A 74 -12.26 -11.85 -26.16
N SER A 75 -13.49 -12.36 -26.08
CA SER A 75 -14.51 -12.19 -27.11
C SER A 75 -14.68 -10.72 -27.49
N ASP A 76 -14.82 -10.47 -28.79
CA ASP A 76 -15.10 -9.12 -29.26
C ASP A 76 -16.51 -8.70 -28.83
N PRO A 77 -16.68 -7.45 -28.37
CA PRO A 77 -17.99 -6.96 -27.96
C PRO A 77 -18.96 -6.99 -29.15
N ASN A 78 -20.15 -7.54 -28.93
CA ASN A 78 -21.15 -7.69 -29.99
C ASN A 78 -21.62 -6.31 -30.51
N PRO A 79 -21.34 -5.93 -31.77
CA PRO A 79 -21.70 -4.62 -32.31
C PRO A 79 -23.22 -4.38 -32.36
N ALA A 80 -24.04 -5.43 -32.32
CA ALA A 80 -25.50 -5.32 -32.32
C ALA A 80 -26.07 -4.70 -31.03
N LEU A 81 -25.25 -4.56 -29.98
CA LEU A 81 -25.63 -3.95 -28.69
C LEU A 81 -25.46 -2.42 -28.66
N VAL A 82 -25.08 -1.83 -29.80
CA VAL A 82 -24.80 -0.41 -29.99
C VAL A 82 -25.98 0.24 -30.71
N LYS A 83 -26.49 1.35 -30.18
CA LYS A 83 -27.61 2.10 -30.79
C LYS A 83 -27.08 3.07 -31.85
N GLU A 84 -27.96 3.57 -32.70
CA GLU A 84 -27.60 4.55 -33.73
C GLU A 84 -27.04 5.83 -33.10
N GLY A 85 -25.89 6.32 -33.59
CA GLY A 85 -25.19 7.48 -33.04
C GLY A 85 -24.25 7.19 -31.86
N GLU A 86 -24.14 5.93 -31.43
CA GLU A 86 -23.18 5.51 -30.40
C GLU A 86 -21.90 4.92 -31.01
N THR A 87 -20.80 5.05 -30.28
CA THR A 87 -19.50 4.47 -30.62
C THR A 87 -19.13 3.41 -29.60
N LEU A 88 -18.78 2.21 -30.07
CA LEU A 88 -18.28 1.13 -29.23
C LEU A 88 -16.76 1.18 -29.18
N ILE A 89 -16.22 1.36 -27.98
CA ILE A 89 -14.78 1.36 -27.72
C ILE A 89 -14.45 0.07 -27.00
N LYS A 90 -13.66 -0.78 -27.67
CA LYS A 90 -13.14 -2.00 -27.05
C LYS A 90 -12.14 -1.63 -25.96
N ILE A 91 -12.32 -2.18 -24.76
CA ILE A 91 -11.38 -2.02 -23.65
C ILE A 91 -10.74 -3.35 -23.31
N ARG A 92 -9.49 -3.30 -22.88
CA ARG A 92 -8.73 -4.45 -22.39
C ARG A 92 -7.73 -3.96 -21.35
N ARG A 93 -7.45 -4.80 -20.36
CA ARG A 93 -6.39 -4.52 -19.39
C ARG A 93 -5.05 -4.45 -20.11
N ARG A 94 -4.33 -3.35 -19.92
CA ARG A 94 -2.98 -3.17 -20.46
C ARG A 94 -1.96 -3.92 -19.61
N PRO A 95 -0.84 -4.37 -20.21
CA PRO A 95 0.33 -4.84 -19.47
C PRO A 95 0.99 -3.70 -18.69
N THR A 96 0.64 -3.58 -17.41
CA THR A 96 1.20 -2.60 -16.46
C THR A 96 2.44 -3.12 -15.76
N ILE A 97 2.60 -4.44 -15.65
CA ILE A 97 3.75 -5.12 -15.08
C ILE A 97 4.75 -5.49 -16.18
N ARG A 98 6.04 -5.21 -15.95
CA ARG A 98 7.14 -5.42 -16.90
C ARG A 98 8.39 -5.96 -16.23
N LYS A 99 9.28 -6.54 -17.03
CA LYS A 99 10.60 -7.04 -16.59
C LYS A 99 10.48 -8.00 -15.38
N LEU A 100 9.43 -8.84 -15.36
CA LEU A 100 9.16 -9.72 -14.23
C LEU A 100 10.18 -10.86 -14.17
N LYS A 101 10.91 -10.96 -13.05
CA LYS A 101 11.81 -12.08 -12.74
C LYS A 101 11.35 -12.77 -11.47
N ASP A 102 11.54 -14.08 -11.45
CA ASP A 102 11.15 -14.95 -10.33
C ASP A 102 12.19 -16.07 -10.25
N GLU A 103 12.99 -16.03 -9.21
CA GLU A 103 14.19 -16.84 -9.04
C GLU A 103 14.17 -17.50 -7.66
N TRP A 104 14.24 -18.83 -7.66
CA TRP A 104 14.55 -19.61 -6.46
C TRP A 104 16.06 -19.68 -6.28
N THR A 105 16.52 -19.52 -5.05
CA THR A 105 17.92 -19.78 -4.72
C THR A 105 18.13 -21.30 -4.71
N GLU A 106 19.11 -21.82 -5.46
CA GLU A 106 19.48 -23.24 -5.46
C GLU A 106 20.01 -23.65 -4.07
N ALA A 107 19.11 -23.96 -3.14
CA ALA A 107 19.47 -24.41 -1.81
C ALA A 107 19.24 -25.93 -1.70
N SER A 108 20.31 -26.70 -1.89
CA SER A 108 20.30 -28.17 -1.84
C SER A 108 20.19 -28.77 -0.43
N SER A 109 20.36 -27.96 0.62
CA SER A 109 20.31 -28.43 2.01
C SER A 109 19.00 -28.12 2.70
N SER A 110 18.59 -29.02 3.58
CA SER A 110 17.33 -28.97 4.33
C SER A 110 17.34 -27.98 5.49
N PRO A 111 16.17 -27.55 6.00
CA PRO A 111 16.10 -26.80 7.25
C PRO A 111 16.72 -27.63 8.38
N SER A 112 17.79 -27.14 9.01
CA SER A 112 18.33 -27.75 10.23
C SER A 112 17.22 -27.82 11.29
N THR A 113 17.04 -29.00 11.90
CA THR A 113 15.98 -29.36 12.86
C THR A 113 16.08 -28.66 14.22
N ALA A 114 16.75 -27.50 14.32
CA ALA A 114 17.10 -26.87 15.59
C ALA A 114 15.95 -26.22 16.39
N ALA A 115 14.66 -26.46 16.07
CA ALA A 115 13.55 -25.95 16.91
C ALA A 115 12.22 -26.71 16.76
N ALA A 116 12.21 -28.04 16.65
CA ALA A 116 10.97 -28.82 16.70
C ALA A 116 11.07 -30.08 17.57
N ALA A 117 10.43 -30.01 18.75
CA ALA A 117 9.91 -31.10 19.61
C ALA A 117 10.91 -32.07 20.30
N PRO A 118 10.56 -32.59 21.50
CA PRO A 118 11.48 -33.36 22.34
C PRO A 118 11.74 -34.75 21.75
N ALA A 119 12.95 -35.26 22.02
CA ALA A 119 13.43 -36.56 21.60
C ALA A 119 12.41 -37.68 21.88
N ALA A 120 11.97 -38.36 20.82
CA ALA A 120 11.48 -39.71 20.92
C ALA A 120 12.67 -40.62 20.60
N ASP A 121 13.12 -41.37 21.60
CA ASP A 121 14.04 -42.48 21.43
C ASP A 121 13.39 -43.55 20.54
N SER A 122 13.94 -43.78 19.35
CA SER A 122 13.74 -45.04 18.62
C SER A 122 14.87 -45.30 17.64
N GLU A 123 15.58 -46.41 17.86
CA GLU A 123 16.71 -46.94 17.09
C GLU A 123 16.31 -47.56 15.73
N ASP A 124 15.45 -46.92 14.94
CA ASP A 124 15.05 -47.40 13.61
C ASP A 124 15.47 -46.41 12.50
N ALA A 125 16.79 -46.23 12.34
CA ALA A 125 17.39 -45.40 11.29
C ALA A 125 17.84 -46.26 10.10
N ALA A 126 16.92 -46.70 9.25
CA ALA A 126 17.28 -47.37 7.99
C ALA A 126 16.39 -47.05 6.78
N ASP A 127 15.36 -46.21 6.89
CA ASP A 127 14.49 -45.90 5.74
C ASP A 127 13.91 -44.47 5.73
N SER A 128 14.63 -43.50 6.31
CA SER A 128 14.18 -42.11 6.30
C SER A 128 14.51 -41.45 4.96
N ALA A 129 13.48 -41.03 4.23
CA ALA A 129 13.60 -40.18 3.03
C ALA A 129 14.57 -39.01 3.26
N PRO A 130 15.30 -38.53 2.23
CA PRO A 130 16.21 -37.41 2.37
C PRO A 130 15.46 -36.19 2.94
N PRO A 131 16.12 -35.40 3.80
CA PRO A 131 15.46 -34.26 4.43
C PRO A 131 15.03 -33.24 3.37
N PRO A 132 13.86 -32.60 3.52
CA PRO A 132 13.26 -31.77 2.46
C PRO A 132 14.15 -30.58 2.14
N THR A 133 14.24 -30.21 0.87
CA THR A 133 14.90 -28.97 0.43
C THR A 133 14.17 -27.74 1.00
N TRP A 134 14.85 -26.58 1.01
CA TRP A 134 14.19 -25.33 1.43
C TRP A 134 12.96 -25.00 0.60
N ARG A 135 13.01 -25.28 -0.70
CA ARG A 135 11.88 -25.07 -1.61
C ARG A 135 10.68 -25.92 -1.19
N GLU A 136 10.88 -27.23 -0.98
CA GLU A 136 9.83 -28.14 -0.53
C GLU A 136 9.27 -27.74 0.85
N ALA A 137 10.13 -27.28 1.76
CA ALA A 137 9.71 -26.81 3.08
C ALA A 137 8.82 -25.56 2.99
N VAL A 138 9.19 -24.60 2.13
CA VAL A 138 8.41 -23.38 1.87
C VAL A 138 7.09 -23.72 1.16
N GLU A 139 7.13 -24.56 0.13
CA GLU A 139 5.96 -25.00 -0.63
C GLU A 139 4.95 -25.80 0.22
N LYS A 140 5.41 -26.52 1.26
CA LYS A 140 4.52 -27.22 2.19
C LYS A 140 3.61 -26.27 2.97
N GLU A 141 4.10 -25.07 3.29
CA GLU A 141 3.38 -24.06 4.08
C GLU A 141 2.68 -23.01 3.18
N TRP A 142 2.48 -23.31 1.89
CA TRP A 142 2.07 -22.33 0.86
C TRP A 142 0.88 -21.44 1.22
N ARG A 143 -0.12 -21.94 1.95
CA ARG A 143 -1.33 -21.20 2.35
C ARG A 143 -1.09 -20.14 3.41
N ARG A 144 0.03 -20.22 4.14
CA ARG A 144 0.35 -19.32 5.26
C ARG A 144 1.15 -18.10 4.83
N PHE A 145 1.41 -17.98 3.54
CA PHE A 145 1.99 -16.79 2.96
C PHE A 145 0.88 -15.85 2.49
N SER A 146 1.06 -14.56 2.73
CA SER A 146 0.29 -13.49 2.10
C SER A 146 1.26 -12.46 1.56
N ILE A 147 1.50 -12.53 0.26
CA ILE A 147 2.50 -11.78 -0.49
C ILE A 147 1.80 -10.62 -1.19
N ASP A 148 2.01 -9.42 -0.67
CA ASP A 148 1.50 -8.19 -1.27
C ASP A 148 2.21 -7.84 -2.58
N ILE A 149 1.43 -7.45 -3.59
CA ILE A 149 1.97 -6.81 -4.80
C ILE A 149 2.37 -5.36 -4.50
N SER A 150 1.52 -4.60 -3.82
CA SER A 150 1.77 -3.18 -3.55
C SER A 150 1.67 -2.83 -2.06
N PRO A 151 2.60 -3.35 -1.22
CA PRO A 151 2.57 -3.09 0.20
C PRO A 151 2.84 -1.63 0.52
N LYS A 152 2.06 -1.13 1.46
CA LYS A 152 2.13 0.22 2.03
C LYS A 152 1.85 0.15 3.52
N VAL A 153 2.15 1.24 4.22
CA VAL A 153 1.95 1.34 5.67
C VAL A 153 0.86 2.36 5.97
N LEU A 154 0.07 2.12 7.01
CA LEU A 154 -0.92 3.08 7.48
C LEU A 154 -0.29 3.95 8.54
N LEU A 155 -0.42 5.27 8.38
CA LEU A 155 -0.09 6.20 9.45
C LEU A 155 -1.21 6.16 10.50
N CYS A 156 -0.89 6.05 11.80
CA CYS A 156 -1.88 5.88 12.87
C CYS A 156 -2.94 7.00 12.91
N ARG A 157 -2.57 8.24 12.56
CA ARG A 157 -3.50 9.37 12.38
C ARG A 157 -3.65 9.79 10.91
N GLY A 158 -3.50 8.86 9.98
CA GLY A 158 -3.69 9.12 8.56
C GLY A 158 -5.15 9.04 8.12
N ASP A 159 -5.47 9.73 7.02
CA ASP A 159 -6.80 9.76 6.40
C ASP A 159 -7.46 8.40 6.22
N LEU A 160 -6.70 7.38 5.82
CA LEU A 160 -7.23 6.04 5.62
C LEU A 160 -7.68 5.42 6.95
N VAL A 161 -6.93 5.58 8.04
CA VAL A 161 -7.31 5.06 9.36
C VAL A 161 -8.58 5.75 9.85
N THR A 162 -8.65 7.07 9.73
CA THR A 162 -9.86 7.85 10.04
C THR A 162 -11.05 7.35 9.21
N THR A 163 -10.87 7.15 7.90
CA THR A 163 -11.91 6.64 7.01
C THR A 163 -12.35 5.23 7.39
N LEU A 164 -11.44 4.34 7.77
CA LEU A 164 -11.77 2.99 8.24
C LEU A 164 -12.60 3.01 9.53
N CYS A 165 -12.30 3.94 10.44
CA CYS A 165 -13.06 4.13 11.67
C CYS A 165 -14.45 4.71 11.40
N ASP A 166 -14.52 5.83 10.65
CA ASP A 166 -15.77 6.52 10.35
C ASP A 166 -16.72 5.65 9.51
N SER A 167 -16.17 4.90 8.56
CA SER A 167 -16.98 4.00 7.73
C SER A 167 -17.34 2.66 8.40
N GLU A 168 -16.86 2.40 9.62
CA GLU A 168 -16.93 1.11 10.33
C GLU A 168 -16.26 -0.07 9.59
N VAL A 169 -15.53 0.18 8.51
CA VAL A 169 -14.77 -0.82 7.76
C VAL A 169 -13.63 -1.41 8.60
N SER A 170 -13.16 -0.68 9.61
CA SER A 170 -12.21 -1.16 10.61
C SER A 170 -12.67 -2.43 11.34
N ALA A 171 -13.97 -2.75 11.37
CA ALA A 171 -14.48 -3.99 11.95
C ALA A 171 -14.15 -5.25 11.11
N TYR A 172 -13.70 -5.08 9.87
CA TYR A 172 -13.40 -6.19 8.95
C TYR A 172 -11.93 -6.59 8.90
N ALA A 173 -11.03 -5.79 9.49
CA ALA A 173 -9.60 -6.03 9.45
C ALA A 173 -8.96 -5.78 10.82
N GLU A 174 -7.89 -6.52 11.09
CA GLU A 174 -7.02 -6.30 12.25
C GLU A 174 -5.70 -5.71 11.79
N PHE A 175 -5.06 -4.93 12.68
CA PHE A 175 -3.84 -4.21 12.38
C PHE A 175 -2.78 -4.46 13.44
N LYS A 176 -1.53 -4.33 13.04
CA LYS A 176 -0.38 -4.41 13.93
C LYS A 176 0.55 -3.23 13.74
N LEU A 177 1.13 -2.78 14.85
CA LEU A 177 2.17 -1.76 14.84
C LEU A 177 3.43 -2.28 14.14
N ILE A 178 4.09 -1.39 13.41
CA ILE A 178 5.46 -1.64 12.95
C ILE A 178 6.37 -1.46 14.14
N ASP A 179 6.96 -2.54 14.64
CA ASP A 179 7.78 -2.54 15.84
C ASP A 179 9.08 -1.74 15.70
N ARG A 180 9.64 -1.70 14.49
CA ARG A 180 10.98 -1.14 14.24
C ARG A 180 11.02 -0.24 13.02
N LEU A 181 11.45 1.00 13.23
CA LEU A 181 11.94 1.86 12.17
C LEU A 181 13.46 1.74 12.10
N LEU A 182 13.95 1.40 10.92
CA LEU A 182 15.36 1.10 10.70
C LEU A 182 15.94 2.02 9.62
N GLY A 183 17.20 2.38 9.79
CA GLY A 183 18.00 3.14 8.84
C GLY A 183 19.21 2.34 8.37
N VAL A 184 19.70 2.67 7.18
CA VAL A 184 20.93 2.11 6.61
C VAL A 184 22.01 3.19 6.57
N THR A 185 23.22 2.85 7.02
CA THR A 185 24.43 3.64 6.73
C THR A 185 25.48 2.77 6.05
N MET A 186 26.17 3.35 5.08
CA MET A 186 27.35 2.77 4.45
C MET A 186 28.58 3.41 5.09
N PRO A 187 29.38 2.66 5.85
CA PRO A 187 30.66 3.16 6.35
C PRO A 187 31.61 3.49 5.18
N GLU A 188 32.51 4.44 5.39
CA GLU A 188 33.54 4.78 4.41
C GLU A 188 34.55 3.63 4.28
N GLY A 189 34.65 3.05 3.09
CA GLY A 189 35.59 1.96 2.77
C GLY A 189 34.99 0.94 1.80
N ASP A 190 35.75 0.55 0.79
CA ASP A 190 35.31 -0.44 -0.19
C ASP A 190 35.14 -1.81 0.50
N GLY A 191 33.92 -2.36 0.45
CA GLY A 191 33.56 -3.63 1.11
C GLY A 191 33.20 -3.57 2.60
N ALA A 192 33.07 -2.38 3.21
CA ALA A 192 32.61 -2.28 4.60
C ALA A 192 31.17 -2.82 4.75
N PRO A 193 30.86 -3.56 5.84
CA PRO A 193 29.53 -4.11 6.05
C PRO A 193 28.50 -2.97 6.22
N ILE A 194 27.31 -3.21 5.68
CA ILE A 194 26.16 -2.32 5.87
C ILE A 194 25.80 -2.24 7.36
N ASP A 195 25.65 -1.03 7.90
CA ASP A 195 25.16 -0.83 9.25
C ASP A 195 23.65 -0.56 9.23
N ILE A 196 22.89 -1.46 9.86
CA ILE A 196 21.45 -1.34 10.03
C ILE A 196 21.17 -0.94 11.48
N HIS A 197 20.73 0.28 11.69
CA HIS A 197 20.47 0.84 13.03
C HIS A 197 18.99 1.18 13.22
N ARG A 198 18.54 1.19 14.49
CA ARG A 198 17.18 1.60 14.87
C ARG A 198 17.09 3.13 14.84
N ILE A 199 16.01 3.65 14.28
CA ILE A 199 15.67 5.08 14.26
C ILE A 199 14.81 5.38 15.49
N PRO A 200 15.25 6.27 16.40
CA PRO A 200 14.46 6.68 17.56
C PRO A 200 13.14 7.34 17.14
N CYS A 201 12.02 6.92 17.74
CA CYS A 201 10.67 7.39 17.36
C CYS A 201 9.97 8.16 18.47
N SER A 202 10.38 7.95 19.72
CA SER A 202 9.86 8.66 20.88
C SER A 202 10.88 9.58 21.54
N LYS A 203 10.42 10.50 22.38
CA LYS A 203 11.32 11.30 23.25
C LYS A 203 12.19 10.38 24.11
N GLY A 204 11.61 9.30 24.65
CA GLY A 204 12.34 8.29 25.42
C GLY A 204 13.47 7.67 24.61
N ASP A 205 13.18 7.18 23.41
CA ASP A 205 14.19 6.56 22.52
C ASP A 205 15.32 7.54 22.18
N ILE A 206 14.99 8.82 21.97
CA ILE A 206 16.00 9.86 21.70
C ILE A 206 16.90 10.05 22.92
N PHE A 207 16.33 10.05 24.13
CA PHE A 207 17.11 10.14 25.36
C PHE A 207 18.01 8.93 25.58
N ASP A 208 17.52 7.72 25.28
CA ASP A 208 18.25 6.46 25.48
C ASP A 208 19.27 6.17 24.39
N SER A 209 19.16 6.80 23.22
CA SER A 209 20.05 6.55 22.08
C SER A 209 21.51 6.94 22.35
N GLU A 210 22.43 5.98 22.23
CA GLU A 210 23.89 6.23 22.33
C GLU A 210 24.48 6.78 21.02
N ALA A 211 23.73 6.73 19.91
CA ALA A 211 24.17 7.17 18.59
C ALA A 211 24.23 8.70 18.44
N MET A 212 23.71 9.46 19.40
CA MET A 212 23.64 10.92 19.38
C MET A 212 24.30 11.54 20.60
N SER A 213 25.09 12.59 20.40
CA SER A 213 25.63 13.40 21.50
C SER A 213 24.54 14.18 22.24
N MET A 214 24.82 14.58 23.48
CA MET A 214 23.88 15.41 24.26
C MET A 214 23.52 16.74 23.57
N LEU A 215 24.45 17.31 22.80
CA LEU A 215 24.22 18.54 22.04
C LEU A 215 23.27 18.29 20.86
N GLU A 216 23.44 17.18 20.14
CA GLU A 216 22.56 16.76 19.05
C GLU A 216 21.15 16.46 19.55
N LYS A 217 21.01 15.73 20.66
CA LYS A 217 19.72 15.49 21.31
C LYS A 217 19.01 16.80 21.66
N ARG A 218 19.74 17.78 22.21
CA ARG A 218 19.17 19.10 22.53
C ARG A 218 18.70 19.86 21.30
N ARG A 219 19.45 19.78 20.19
CA ARG A 219 19.08 20.44 18.92
C ARG A 219 17.87 19.77 18.27
N LEU A 220 17.83 18.43 18.26
CA LEU A 220 16.67 17.67 17.79
C LEU A 220 15.41 18.03 18.58
N MET A 221 15.49 18.07 19.91
CA MET A 221 14.34 18.45 20.74
C MET A 221 13.83 19.88 20.46
N LYS A 222 14.72 20.83 20.16
CA LYS A 222 14.33 22.18 19.73
C LYS A 222 13.63 22.17 18.37
N LEU A 223 14.13 21.37 17.41
CA LEU A 223 13.47 21.20 16.12
C LEU A 223 12.06 20.63 16.29
N LEU A 224 11.89 19.57 17.10
CA LEU A 224 10.58 18.98 17.37
C LEU A 224 9.62 19.98 18.05
N GLN A 225 10.10 20.83 18.95
CA GLN A 225 9.29 21.92 19.53
C GLN A 225 8.84 22.92 18.48
N LEU A 226 9.71 23.26 17.53
CA LEU A 226 9.38 24.16 16.43
C LEU A 226 8.32 23.54 15.49
N CYS A 227 8.42 22.23 15.21
CA CYS A 227 7.38 21.51 14.47
C CYS A 227 6.03 21.55 15.20
N MET A 228 6.01 21.36 16.53
CA MET A 228 4.77 21.46 17.32
C MET A 228 4.18 22.87 17.30
N GLN A 229 5.03 23.91 17.35
CA GLN A 229 4.58 25.30 17.24
C GLN A 229 3.97 25.57 15.86
N TRP A 230 4.63 25.10 14.80
CA TRP A 230 4.11 25.19 13.44
C TRP A 230 2.77 24.46 13.29
N HIS A 231 2.65 23.25 13.84
CA HIS A 231 1.42 22.47 13.76
C HIS A 231 0.24 23.15 14.47
N ALA A 232 0.48 23.79 15.62
CA ALA A 232 -0.55 24.47 16.40
C ALA A 232 -0.94 25.84 15.82
N ALA A 233 0.03 26.62 15.33
CA ALA A 233 -0.20 27.96 14.81
C ALA A 233 0.85 28.33 13.74
N PRO A 234 0.64 27.92 12.47
CA PRO A 234 1.58 28.20 11.37
C PRO A 234 1.88 29.70 11.21
N ASP A 235 0.86 30.54 11.37
CA ASP A 235 0.96 32.00 11.22
C ASP A 235 1.87 32.68 12.26
N GLN A 236 2.11 32.02 13.40
CA GLN A 236 2.92 32.53 14.51
C GLN A 236 4.35 31.98 14.48
N CYS A 237 4.72 31.24 13.44
CA CYS A 237 6.01 30.57 13.33
C CYS A 237 6.80 31.09 12.13
N ASP A 238 7.29 32.33 12.24
CA ASP A 238 8.05 33.03 11.20
C ASP A 238 9.25 32.23 10.69
N VAL A 239 9.94 31.51 11.59
CA VAL A 239 11.16 30.74 11.27
C VAL A 239 10.91 29.69 10.19
N ILE A 240 9.80 28.96 10.26
CA ILE A 240 9.45 27.95 9.23
C ILE A 240 8.79 28.64 8.03
N ARG A 241 7.96 29.66 8.26
CA ARG A 241 7.25 30.38 7.20
C ARG A 241 8.21 31.00 6.19
N GLU A 242 9.26 31.65 6.65
CA GLU A 242 10.29 32.26 5.80
C GLU A 242 11.13 31.21 5.05
N ALA A 243 11.28 30.02 5.64
CA ALA A 243 12.06 28.92 5.08
C ALA A 243 11.25 27.88 4.30
N VAL A 244 9.93 28.06 4.14
CA VAL A 244 9.02 26.99 3.67
C VAL A 244 9.43 26.39 2.31
N ASN A 245 9.99 27.22 1.43
CA ASN A 245 10.43 26.84 0.08
C ASN A 245 11.93 26.53 -0.02
N THR A 246 12.68 26.64 1.07
CA THR A 246 14.11 26.29 1.06
C THR A 246 14.29 24.78 1.14
N PRO A 247 15.42 24.24 0.67
CA PRO A 247 15.77 22.84 0.91
C PRO A 247 15.84 22.56 2.41
N PHE A 248 15.23 21.46 2.85
CA PHE A 248 15.16 21.11 4.27
C PHE A 248 16.54 20.96 4.92
N ILE A 249 17.53 20.47 4.16
CA ILE A 249 18.91 20.36 4.64
C ILE A 249 19.53 21.73 5.00
N ASP A 250 19.20 22.77 4.23
CA ASP A 250 19.67 24.14 4.48
C ASP A 250 18.95 24.74 5.69
N PHE A 251 17.65 24.44 5.83
CA PHE A 251 16.91 24.79 7.03
C PHE A 251 17.49 24.12 8.29
N LEU A 252 17.80 22.82 8.24
CA LEU A 252 18.47 22.12 9.35
C LEU A 252 19.80 22.79 9.72
N ALA A 253 20.60 23.18 8.72
CA ALA A 253 21.84 23.90 8.94
C ALA A 253 21.60 25.25 9.66
N SER A 254 20.54 26.00 9.30
CA SER A 254 20.13 27.23 10.01
C SER A 254 19.76 26.99 11.48
N GLN A 255 19.23 25.80 11.80
CA GLN A 255 18.91 25.36 13.17
C GLN A 255 20.12 24.74 13.89
N ASN A 256 21.33 24.87 13.33
CA ASN A 256 22.58 24.27 13.80
C ASN A 256 22.56 22.73 13.83
N ILE A 257 21.72 22.09 13.01
CA ILE A 257 21.68 20.63 12.83
C ILE A 257 22.47 20.30 11.56
N GLN A 258 23.59 19.61 11.71
CA GLN A 258 24.54 19.31 10.62
C GLN A 258 25.07 17.87 10.75
N GLY A 259 25.80 17.40 9.73
CA GLY A 259 26.50 16.11 9.79
C GLY A 259 25.56 14.91 9.86
N ALA A 260 25.90 13.93 10.71
CA ALA A 260 25.18 12.67 10.81
C ALA A 260 23.69 12.85 11.19
N LEU A 261 23.37 13.74 12.13
CA LEU A 261 21.97 14.00 12.53
C LEU A 261 21.16 14.63 11.40
N ALA A 262 21.72 15.60 10.67
CA ALA A 262 21.03 16.22 9.55
C ALA A 262 20.75 15.22 8.43
N ASN A 263 21.75 14.38 8.12
CA ASN A 263 21.61 13.29 7.16
C ASN A 263 20.55 12.28 7.62
N LEU A 264 20.55 11.90 8.90
CA LEU A 264 19.56 10.99 9.45
C LEU A 264 18.15 11.56 9.32
N LEU A 265 17.92 12.84 9.66
CA LEU A 265 16.59 13.46 9.55
C LEU A 265 16.12 13.58 8.10
N THR A 266 16.96 14.10 7.22
CA THR A 266 16.64 14.23 5.79
C THR A 266 16.37 12.88 5.16
N ARG A 267 17.20 11.87 5.46
CA ARG A 267 17.01 10.49 5.00
C ARG A 267 15.76 9.87 5.58
N SER A 268 15.55 9.97 6.89
CA SER A 268 14.38 9.39 7.56
C SER A 268 13.09 9.95 7.00
N LEU A 269 13.06 11.21 6.56
CA LEU A 269 11.88 11.81 5.93
C LEU A 269 11.82 11.61 4.43
N SER A 270 12.87 11.08 3.79
CA SER A 270 12.93 10.94 2.33
C SER A 270 11.88 9.97 1.78
N PHE A 271 11.29 9.09 2.60
CA PHE A 271 10.18 8.24 2.15
C PHE A 271 8.84 9.00 2.03
N LEU A 272 8.76 10.24 2.53
CA LEU A 272 7.59 11.10 2.45
C LEU A 272 7.60 12.06 1.25
N SER A 273 8.71 12.12 0.51
CA SER A 273 8.94 13.05 -0.60
C SER A 273 9.38 12.32 -1.90
N PRO A 274 9.19 12.93 -3.08
CA PRO A 274 9.60 12.35 -4.36
C PRO A 274 11.11 12.05 -4.41
N ALA A 275 11.49 11.04 -5.19
CA ALA A 275 12.86 10.57 -5.26
C ALA A 275 13.82 11.59 -5.94
N GLY A 276 15.02 11.76 -5.38
CA GLY A 276 16.11 12.49 -6.02
C GLY A 276 16.27 13.97 -5.67
N GLU A 277 15.31 14.59 -4.98
CA GLU A 277 15.43 15.97 -4.48
C GLU A 277 15.41 16.02 -2.95
N SER A 278 16.15 16.98 -2.38
CA SER A 278 15.98 17.26 -0.94
C SER A 278 14.57 17.82 -0.72
N PRO A 279 13.81 17.30 0.25
CA PRO A 279 12.47 17.78 0.49
C PRO A 279 12.50 19.27 0.80
N LYS A 280 11.48 20.00 0.38
CA LYS A 280 11.30 21.39 0.83
C LYS A 280 11.01 21.39 2.32
N THR A 281 11.42 22.46 3.01
CA THR A 281 11.21 22.59 4.46
C THR A 281 9.74 22.42 4.84
N GLY A 282 8.80 23.04 4.11
CA GLY A 282 7.37 22.91 4.40
C GLY A 282 6.87 21.47 4.37
N GLU A 283 7.23 20.73 3.31
CA GLU A 283 6.84 19.32 3.13
C GLU A 283 7.46 18.42 4.21
N ALA A 284 8.73 18.64 4.53
CA ALA A 284 9.44 17.88 5.56
C ALA A 284 8.86 18.12 6.97
N ILE A 285 8.56 19.38 7.31
CA ILE A 285 7.94 19.74 8.58
C ILE A 285 6.54 19.15 8.68
N GLU A 286 5.73 19.26 7.63
CA GLU A 286 4.39 18.67 7.63
C GLU A 286 4.44 17.14 7.79
N GLY A 287 5.38 16.49 7.11
CA GLY A 287 5.67 15.07 7.30
C GLY A 287 6.06 14.71 8.74
N LEU A 288 6.92 15.53 9.36
CA LEU A 288 7.30 15.38 10.78
C LEU A 288 6.11 15.55 11.72
N CYS A 289 5.26 16.57 11.51
CA CYS A 289 4.07 16.78 12.33
C CYS A 289 3.16 15.56 12.27
N ARG A 290 2.85 15.06 11.07
CA ARG A 290 2.04 13.85 10.88
C ARG A 290 2.65 12.62 11.58
N PHE A 291 3.97 12.44 11.47
CA PHE A 291 4.69 11.38 12.17
C PHE A 291 4.50 11.52 13.68
N MET A 292 4.74 12.71 14.22
CA MET A 292 4.63 12.99 15.66
C MET A 292 3.21 12.80 16.19
N ASP A 293 2.19 13.24 15.47
CA ASP A 293 0.78 13.06 15.84
C ASP A 293 0.38 11.59 15.90
N SER A 294 1.05 10.76 15.10
CA SER A 294 0.76 9.33 14.98
C SER A 294 1.46 8.48 16.03
N VAL A 295 2.61 8.93 16.55
CA VAL A 295 3.30 8.27 17.66
C VAL A 295 2.43 8.36 18.92
N GLY A 296 2.22 7.24 19.60
CA GLY A 296 1.47 7.17 20.86
C GLY A 296 -0.04 6.95 20.68
N GLN A 297 -0.58 7.02 19.46
CA GLN A 297 -2.00 6.80 19.22
C GLN A 297 -2.42 5.36 19.56
N PHE A 298 -1.67 4.37 19.07
CA PHE A 298 -1.90 2.95 19.35
C PHE A 298 -0.69 2.28 20.04
N GLY A 299 0.46 2.95 20.08
CA GLY A 299 1.69 2.46 20.71
C GLY A 299 2.91 3.32 20.35
N SER A 300 4.10 2.76 20.50
CA SER A 300 5.38 3.48 20.32
C SER A 300 5.73 3.83 18.86
N SER A 301 5.04 3.22 17.90
CA SER A 301 5.27 3.41 16.46
C SER A 301 4.15 4.25 15.82
N PRO A 302 4.46 5.09 14.83
CA PRO A 302 3.46 5.85 14.09
C PRO A 302 2.82 5.07 12.94
N PHE A 303 3.24 3.83 12.69
CA PHE A 303 2.80 3.05 11.54
C PHE A 303 2.12 1.74 11.94
N LEU A 304 1.11 1.38 11.16
CA LEU A 304 0.40 0.11 11.20
C LEU A 304 0.55 -0.63 9.87
N VAL A 305 0.43 -1.95 9.92
CA VAL A 305 0.19 -2.81 8.77
C VAL A 305 -1.07 -3.64 9.01
N PRO A 306 -1.86 -3.93 7.96
CA PRO A 306 -2.98 -4.86 8.09
C PRO A 306 -2.45 -6.29 8.26
N LEU A 307 -3.06 -7.04 9.18
CA LEU A 307 -2.84 -8.49 9.25
C LEU A 307 -3.34 -9.13 7.95
N TYR A 308 -2.67 -10.19 7.50
CA TYR A 308 -2.91 -10.85 6.20
C TYR A 308 -2.55 -10.01 4.97
N GLY A 309 -1.93 -8.84 5.14
CA GLY A 309 -1.41 -8.03 4.02
C GLY A 309 -2.40 -6.99 3.51
N SER A 310 -1.88 -6.10 2.66
CA SER A 310 -2.60 -4.92 2.16
C SER A 310 -3.82 -5.22 1.27
N GLY A 311 -3.89 -6.41 0.69
CA GLY A 311 -5.01 -6.88 -0.14
C GLY A 311 -6.31 -7.12 0.63
N GLU A 312 -6.28 -7.09 1.97
CA GLU A 312 -7.50 -7.10 2.78
C GLU A 312 -8.28 -5.78 2.65
N LEU A 313 -7.61 -4.64 2.46
CA LEU A 313 -8.26 -3.33 2.45
C LEU A 313 -9.28 -3.18 1.30
N PRO A 314 -8.96 -3.51 0.03
CA PRO A 314 -9.97 -3.50 -1.05
C PRO A 314 -11.15 -4.45 -0.77
N GLN A 315 -10.92 -5.60 -0.13
CA GLN A 315 -11.98 -6.54 0.23
C GLN A 315 -12.90 -5.98 1.32
N CYS A 316 -12.34 -5.30 2.32
CA CYS A 316 -13.10 -4.67 3.40
C CYS A 316 -14.06 -3.59 2.86
N PHE A 317 -13.58 -2.72 1.96
CA PHE A 317 -14.46 -1.75 1.29
C PHE A 317 -15.43 -2.40 0.32
N SER A 318 -15.01 -3.48 -0.36
CA SER A 318 -15.92 -4.21 -1.25
C SER A 318 -17.09 -4.84 -0.50
N ARG A 319 -16.81 -5.37 0.71
CA ARG A 319 -17.84 -5.83 1.63
C ARG A 319 -18.78 -4.71 2.04
N LEU A 320 -18.26 -3.53 2.37
CA LEU A 320 -19.10 -2.37 2.69
C LEU A 320 -20.05 -2.04 1.53
N SER A 321 -19.55 -1.95 0.30
CA SER A 321 -20.40 -1.71 -0.87
C SER A 321 -21.50 -2.76 -1.02
N ALA A 322 -21.17 -4.05 -0.85
CA ALA A 322 -22.13 -5.14 -0.95
C ALA A 322 -23.22 -5.07 0.14
N VAL A 323 -22.87 -4.67 1.38
CA VAL A 323 -23.85 -4.45 2.47
C VAL A 323 -24.89 -3.40 2.08
N PHE A 324 -24.50 -2.37 1.33
CA PHE A 324 -25.38 -1.32 0.82
C PHE A 324 -25.95 -1.62 -0.58
N GLY A 325 -25.93 -2.88 -1.02
CA GLY A 325 -26.61 -3.32 -2.25
C GLY A 325 -25.76 -3.29 -3.52
N GLY A 326 -24.45 -3.04 -3.43
CA GLY A 326 -23.52 -3.17 -4.54
C GLY A 326 -23.45 -4.63 -5.05
N ILE A 327 -23.51 -4.82 -6.37
CA ILE A 327 -23.41 -6.13 -7.02
C ILE A 327 -21.96 -6.37 -7.46
N TYR A 328 -21.40 -7.52 -7.09
CA TYR A 328 -20.01 -7.90 -7.35
C TYR A 328 -19.89 -9.09 -8.30
N CYS A 329 -19.02 -8.96 -9.29
CA CYS A 329 -18.82 -9.94 -10.35
C CYS A 329 -17.32 -10.08 -10.67
N LEU A 330 -16.68 -11.09 -10.07
CA LEU A 330 -15.31 -11.50 -10.41
C LEU A 330 -15.28 -12.42 -11.64
N ALA A 331 -14.09 -12.60 -12.22
CA ALA A 331 -13.86 -13.36 -13.44
C ALA A 331 -14.81 -12.94 -14.58
N ARG A 332 -15.14 -11.65 -14.62
CA ARG A 332 -16.12 -11.05 -15.53
C ARG A 332 -15.48 -9.88 -16.27
N PRO A 333 -14.71 -10.14 -17.34
CA PRO A 333 -14.06 -9.09 -18.11
C PRO A 333 -15.09 -8.22 -18.84
N VAL A 334 -14.83 -6.92 -18.88
CA VAL A 334 -15.61 -5.96 -19.68
C VAL A 334 -15.06 -5.96 -21.10
N GLU A 335 -15.93 -6.19 -22.08
CA GLU A 335 -15.56 -6.35 -23.49
C GLU A 335 -15.42 -4.99 -24.19
N GLY A 336 -16.22 -4.00 -23.78
CA GLY A 336 -16.21 -2.67 -24.36
C GLY A 336 -17.05 -1.67 -23.56
N ILE A 337 -16.87 -0.40 -23.90
CA ILE A 337 -17.64 0.73 -23.38
C ILE A 337 -18.34 1.42 -24.54
N VAL A 338 -19.53 1.96 -24.29
CA VAL A 338 -20.35 2.63 -25.30
C VAL A 338 -20.37 4.12 -25.01
N GLU A 339 -19.89 4.91 -25.96
CA GLU A 339 -19.83 6.36 -25.90
C GLU A 339 -20.90 6.99 -26.80
N SER A 340 -21.54 8.05 -26.32
CA SER A 340 -22.43 8.89 -27.10
C SER A 340 -22.35 10.33 -26.60
N GLU A 341 -22.24 11.29 -27.51
CA GLU A 341 -22.18 12.73 -27.20
C GLU A 341 -21.09 13.10 -26.17
N GLY A 342 -19.93 12.44 -26.23
CA GLY A 342 -18.81 12.69 -25.31
C GLY A 342 -19.03 12.18 -23.88
N ARG A 343 -20.02 11.30 -23.65
CA ARG A 343 -20.27 10.63 -22.37
C ARG A 343 -20.34 9.11 -22.55
N ILE A 344 -19.91 8.37 -21.52
CA ILE A 344 -20.12 6.92 -21.51
C ILE A 344 -21.55 6.61 -21.07
N ARG A 345 -22.26 5.80 -21.84
CA ARG A 345 -23.67 5.45 -21.62
C ARG A 345 -23.85 4.03 -21.12
N ALA A 346 -22.94 3.12 -21.46
CA ALA A 346 -23.05 1.71 -21.11
C ALA A 346 -21.70 1.00 -21.16
N VAL A 347 -21.66 -0.19 -20.57
CA VAL A 347 -20.61 -1.19 -20.78
C VAL A 347 -21.19 -2.43 -21.44
N VAL A 348 -20.37 -3.16 -22.19
CA VAL A 348 -20.69 -4.47 -22.75
C VAL A 348 -19.93 -5.52 -21.97
N VAL A 349 -20.66 -6.44 -21.34
CA VAL A 349 -20.11 -7.46 -20.46
C VAL A 349 -20.91 -8.75 -20.55
N GLY A 350 -20.23 -9.88 -20.82
CA GLY A 350 -20.88 -11.18 -20.96
C GLY A 350 -21.92 -11.22 -22.07
N GLY A 351 -21.69 -10.49 -23.16
CA GLY A 351 -22.67 -10.32 -24.24
C GLY A 351 -23.93 -9.52 -23.88
N GLN A 352 -23.96 -8.84 -22.73
CA GLN A 352 -25.04 -7.97 -22.30
C GLN A 352 -24.62 -6.49 -22.32
N ARG A 353 -25.52 -5.60 -22.72
CA ARG A 353 -25.39 -4.15 -22.53
C ARG A 353 -25.93 -3.76 -21.15
N VAL A 354 -25.12 -3.07 -20.36
CA VAL A 354 -25.51 -2.53 -19.05
C VAL A 354 -25.27 -1.02 -19.05
N GLU A 355 -26.33 -0.23 -18.87
CA GLU A 355 -26.29 1.23 -18.89
C GLU A 355 -25.75 1.81 -17.58
N CYS A 356 -25.10 2.97 -17.66
CA CYS A 356 -24.54 3.64 -16.47
C CYS A 356 -24.58 5.17 -16.54
N THR A 357 -24.75 5.82 -15.39
CA THR A 357 -24.55 7.28 -15.28
C THR A 357 -23.08 7.64 -15.16
N HIS A 358 -22.34 6.92 -14.32
CA HIS A 358 -20.90 7.09 -14.11
C HIS A 358 -20.16 5.78 -14.34
N LEU A 359 -18.95 5.89 -14.87
CA LEU A 359 -18.03 4.76 -15.02
C LEU A 359 -16.74 5.05 -14.27
N LEU A 360 -16.32 4.13 -13.42
CA LEU A 360 -15.05 4.16 -12.70
C LEU A 360 -14.17 3.02 -13.19
N MET A 361 -12.89 3.28 -13.43
CA MET A 361 -11.94 2.21 -13.75
C MET A 361 -10.52 2.59 -13.34
N THR A 362 -9.67 1.58 -13.21
CA THR A 362 -8.22 1.78 -13.11
C THR A 362 -7.67 2.25 -14.46
N SER A 363 -6.56 3.01 -14.45
CA SER A 363 -5.82 3.40 -15.66
C SER A 363 -5.39 2.20 -16.53
N ALA A 364 -5.30 1.00 -15.95
CA ALA A 364 -4.97 -0.23 -16.67
C ALA A 364 -6.05 -0.61 -17.71
N PHE A 365 -7.32 -0.26 -17.48
CA PHE A 365 -8.43 -0.57 -18.40
C PHE A 365 -8.74 0.56 -19.38
N ALA A 366 -8.12 1.74 -19.22
CA ALA A 366 -8.39 2.89 -20.05
C ALA A 366 -8.14 2.61 -21.54
N PRO A 367 -8.97 3.11 -22.47
CA PRO A 367 -8.66 3.27 -23.89
C PRO A 367 -7.37 4.06 -24.14
N LYS A 368 -6.59 3.70 -25.18
CA LYS A 368 -5.31 4.35 -25.52
C LYS A 368 -5.41 5.86 -25.66
N GLN A 369 -6.49 6.31 -26.30
CA GLN A 369 -6.81 7.73 -26.54
C GLN A 369 -6.98 8.59 -25.28
N TRP A 370 -7.19 7.98 -24.12
CA TRP A 370 -7.32 8.67 -22.83
C TRP A 370 -6.01 8.83 -22.08
N MET A 371 -4.93 8.21 -22.55
CA MET A 371 -3.65 8.21 -21.86
C MET A 371 -2.62 9.01 -22.64
N ASN A 372 -1.73 9.67 -21.92
CA ASN A 372 -0.58 10.35 -22.48
C ASN A 372 0.60 9.37 -22.52
N GLU A 373 0.94 8.84 -23.69
CA GLU A 373 2.04 7.87 -23.84
C GLU A 373 3.43 8.52 -23.69
N ASP A 374 3.53 9.85 -23.77
CA ASP A 374 4.80 10.59 -23.61
C ASP A 374 5.19 10.80 -22.14
N SER A 375 4.25 10.62 -21.21
CA SER A 375 4.47 10.81 -19.78
C SER A 375 4.18 9.52 -19.03
N LEU A 376 5.24 8.90 -18.51
CA LEU A 376 5.21 7.62 -17.82
C LEU A 376 5.98 7.72 -16.51
N THR A 377 5.40 7.18 -15.44
CA THR A 377 6.08 6.91 -14.18
C THR A 377 6.31 5.40 -14.03
N THR A 378 7.38 5.03 -13.35
CA THR A 378 7.73 3.61 -13.12
C THR A 378 8.03 3.39 -11.65
N VAL A 379 7.50 2.31 -11.09
CA VAL A 379 7.80 1.86 -9.72
C VAL A 379 8.47 0.50 -9.80
N SER A 380 9.66 0.37 -9.22
CA SER A 380 10.34 -0.92 -9.08
C SER A 380 9.92 -1.58 -7.78
N ARG A 381 9.50 -2.84 -7.85
CA ARG A 381 9.08 -3.64 -6.70
C ARG A 381 9.78 -4.99 -6.67
N ALA A 382 10.02 -5.49 -5.46
CA ALA A 382 10.46 -6.86 -5.26
C ALA A 382 9.91 -7.42 -3.94
N VAL A 383 9.71 -8.74 -3.90
CA VAL A 383 9.50 -9.49 -2.66
C VAL A 383 10.57 -10.55 -2.53
N LEU A 384 11.21 -10.56 -1.37
CA LEU A 384 12.22 -11.54 -0.99
C LEU A 384 11.62 -12.45 0.09
N ILE A 385 11.75 -13.76 -0.10
CA ILE A 385 11.44 -14.75 0.92
C ILE A 385 12.76 -15.18 1.55
N ALA A 386 12.89 -15.01 2.87
CA ALA A 386 14.07 -15.37 3.63
C ALA A 386 13.74 -16.19 4.87
N ASN A 387 14.74 -16.87 5.44
CA ASN A 387 14.58 -17.72 6.63
C ASN A 387 14.95 -17.01 7.96
N GLY A 388 15.06 -15.68 7.94
CA GLY A 388 15.44 -14.87 9.09
C GLY A 388 15.25 -13.38 8.78
N SER A 389 15.23 -12.56 9.83
CA SER A 389 15.13 -11.10 9.70
C SER A 389 16.46 -10.50 9.23
N VAL A 390 16.38 -9.38 8.51
CA VAL A 390 17.55 -8.54 8.15
C VAL A 390 18.29 -7.98 9.39
N LYS A 391 17.63 -7.93 10.54
CA LYS A 391 18.21 -7.55 11.82
C LYS A 391 17.68 -8.48 12.92
N GLU A 392 18.51 -9.41 13.36
CA GLU A 392 18.14 -10.42 14.36
C GLU A 392 17.77 -9.81 15.71
N GLU A 393 16.70 -10.33 16.33
CA GLU A 393 16.22 -9.97 17.67
C GLU A 393 15.61 -11.20 18.37
N GLU A 394 15.51 -11.15 19.70
CA GLU A 394 14.93 -12.22 20.52
C GLU A 394 13.45 -12.46 20.20
N LYS A 395 12.72 -11.40 19.88
CA LYS A 395 11.31 -11.44 19.51
C LYS A 395 11.16 -11.06 18.05
N GLU A 396 10.27 -11.79 17.39
CA GLU A 396 9.87 -11.45 16.04
C GLU A 396 9.21 -10.06 16.01
N SER A 397 9.53 -9.29 14.97
CA SER A 397 9.13 -7.89 14.85
C SER A 397 8.92 -7.51 13.38
N ILE A 398 8.01 -6.57 13.15
CA ILE A 398 7.75 -5.96 11.84
C ILE A 398 8.65 -4.75 11.69
N SER A 399 9.34 -4.65 10.55
CA SER A 399 10.36 -3.62 10.34
C SER A 399 10.10 -2.81 9.09
N LEU A 400 10.18 -1.48 9.22
CA LEU A 400 10.22 -0.57 8.08
C LEU A 400 11.63 0.01 7.98
N LEU A 401 12.34 -0.35 6.93
CA LEU A 401 13.72 0.03 6.66
C LEU A 401 13.78 1.08 5.54
N ASN A 402 14.39 2.21 5.84
CA ASN A 402 14.68 3.25 4.86
C ASN A 402 16.01 2.94 4.13
N LEU A 403 15.96 2.78 2.80
CA LEU A 403 17.11 2.41 1.98
C LEU A 403 17.81 3.61 1.33
N SER A 404 17.46 4.84 1.69
CA SER A 404 18.12 6.06 1.16
C SER A 404 19.62 6.11 1.44
N GLY A 405 20.12 5.42 2.48
CA GLY A 405 21.56 5.25 2.72
C GLY A 405 22.28 4.38 1.67
N LEU A 406 21.54 3.56 0.93
CA LEU A 406 22.05 2.68 -0.13
C LEU A 406 21.77 3.26 -1.53
N ALA A 407 20.55 3.78 -1.75
CA ALA A 407 20.18 4.44 -3.00
C ALA A 407 19.39 5.74 -2.73
N PRO A 408 20.08 6.85 -2.43
CA PRO A 408 19.43 8.13 -2.08
C PRO A 408 18.48 8.64 -3.18
N ALA A 409 18.86 8.46 -4.44
CA ALA A 409 18.11 8.95 -5.59
C ALA A 409 16.86 8.11 -5.93
N ALA A 410 16.66 6.96 -5.30
CA ALA A 410 15.59 6.01 -5.64
C ALA A 410 14.38 6.08 -4.70
N GLY A 411 14.47 6.83 -3.59
CA GLY A 411 13.41 6.85 -2.57
C GLY A 411 13.05 5.45 -2.03
N ALA A 412 14.02 4.53 -2.03
CA ALA A 412 13.76 3.12 -1.80
C ALA A 412 13.47 2.79 -0.33
N ARG A 413 12.60 1.82 -0.10
CA ARG A 413 12.29 1.27 1.23
C ARG A 413 12.16 -0.25 1.20
N LEU A 414 12.27 -0.85 2.37
CA LEU A 414 12.01 -2.26 2.60
C LEU A 414 11.04 -2.43 3.78
N LEU A 415 9.91 -3.08 3.56
CA LEU A 415 8.97 -3.51 4.60
C LEU A 415 9.17 -5.01 4.85
N GLU A 416 9.61 -5.38 6.05
CA GLU A 416 9.81 -6.76 6.48
C GLU A 416 8.65 -7.20 7.37
N VAL A 417 7.92 -8.23 6.95
CA VAL A 417 6.78 -8.79 7.67
C VAL A 417 6.92 -10.31 7.76
N GLY A 418 6.62 -10.88 8.92
CA GLY A 418 6.67 -12.33 9.17
C GLY A 418 5.35 -12.88 9.71
N PHE A 419 5.47 -13.82 10.64
CA PHE A 419 4.39 -14.44 11.41
C PHE A 419 3.58 -13.43 12.22
N GLU A 420 4.23 -12.43 12.83
CA GLU A 420 3.53 -11.45 13.65
C GLU A 420 2.52 -10.60 12.84
N GLY A 421 2.75 -10.42 11.53
CA GLY A 421 1.81 -9.77 10.60
C GLY A 421 0.92 -10.75 9.82
N ILE A 422 1.01 -12.05 10.13
CA ILE A 422 0.31 -13.14 9.41
C ILE A 422 0.61 -13.12 7.89
N ALA A 423 1.80 -12.64 7.52
CA ALA A 423 2.25 -12.58 6.13
C ALA A 423 3.08 -13.82 5.75
N ALA A 424 3.68 -14.48 6.73
CA ALA A 424 4.46 -15.70 6.53
C ALA A 424 4.37 -16.64 7.76
N PRO A 425 4.60 -17.96 7.59
CA PRO A 425 4.77 -18.86 8.73
C PRO A 425 6.02 -18.52 9.55
N LYS A 426 6.03 -18.93 10.83
CA LYS A 426 7.21 -18.76 11.71
C LYS A 426 8.49 -19.21 11.01
N ARG A 427 9.58 -18.47 11.26
CA ARG A 427 10.92 -18.63 10.65
C ARG A 427 11.05 -18.09 9.23
N TYR A 428 9.98 -17.64 8.60
CA TYR A 428 10.03 -17.04 7.28
C TYR A 428 9.64 -15.57 7.34
N TYR A 429 10.29 -14.77 6.51
CA TYR A 429 10.07 -13.34 6.42
C TYR A 429 9.87 -12.96 4.95
N LEU A 430 8.91 -12.06 4.73
CA LEU A 430 8.71 -11.37 3.46
C LEU A 430 9.31 -9.98 3.56
N ALA A 431 10.32 -9.71 2.76
CA ALA A 431 10.90 -8.37 2.64
C ALA A 431 10.47 -7.75 1.31
N HIS A 432 9.56 -6.79 1.39
CA HIS A 432 9.01 -6.07 0.26
C HIS A 432 9.80 -4.78 0.00
N ILE A 433 10.44 -4.70 -1.15
CA ILE A 433 11.19 -3.54 -1.59
C ILE A 433 10.33 -2.72 -2.54
N THR A 434 10.26 -1.41 -2.34
CA THR A 434 9.61 -0.46 -3.25
C THR A 434 10.55 0.71 -3.49
N ALA A 435 10.73 1.09 -4.75
CA ALA A 435 11.57 2.20 -5.17
C ALA A 435 10.95 2.95 -6.36
N ASP A 436 11.20 4.24 -6.44
CA ASP A 436 10.84 5.07 -7.58
C ASP A 436 11.80 4.80 -8.75
N GLY A 437 11.27 4.87 -9.97
CA GLY A 437 12.00 4.72 -11.22
C GLY A 437 12.48 3.30 -11.53
N GLU A 438 13.39 3.21 -12.50
CA GLU A 438 14.04 1.96 -12.90
C GLU A 438 15.30 1.72 -12.06
N THR A 439 15.19 0.92 -11.00
CA THR A 439 16.29 0.75 -10.03
C THR A 439 16.61 -0.72 -9.82
N GLY A 440 16.77 -1.51 -10.90
CA GLY A 440 17.15 -2.93 -10.79
C GLY A 440 18.37 -3.17 -9.87
N SER A 441 19.28 -2.19 -9.79
CA SER A 441 20.42 -2.22 -8.87
C SER A 441 20.04 -2.27 -7.39
N ILE A 442 18.93 -1.69 -6.93
CA ILE A 442 18.61 -1.66 -5.49
C ILE A 442 18.31 -3.04 -4.95
N VAL A 443 17.60 -3.87 -5.72
CA VAL A 443 17.28 -5.24 -5.31
C VAL A 443 18.55 -6.09 -5.30
N ASP A 444 19.45 -5.89 -6.27
CA ASP A 444 20.76 -6.54 -6.28
C ASP A 444 21.64 -6.10 -5.09
N ASP A 445 21.66 -4.81 -4.77
CA ASP A 445 22.40 -4.27 -3.64
C ASP A 445 21.86 -4.79 -2.30
N VAL A 446 20.53 -4.79 -2.13
CA VAL A 446 19.88 -5.34 -0.92
C VAL A 446 20.17 -6.84 -0.80
N THR A 447 19.96 -7.62 -1.86
CA THR A 447 20.17 -9.07 -1.82
C THR A 447 21.63 -9.46 -1.60
N SER A 448 22.60 -8.70 -2.12
CA SER A 448 24.03 -8.99 -1.94
C SER A 448 24.57 -8.53 -0.58
N LYS A 449 24.05 -7.43 -0.03
CA LYS A 449 24.56 -6.84 1.21
C LYS A 449 23.83 -7.34 2.46
N MET A 450 22.53 -7.58 2.40
CA MET A 450 21.71 -7.94 3.57
C MET A 450 21.43 -9.44 3.69
N TYR A 451 21.56 -10.20 2.60
CA TYR A 451 21.27 -11.63 2.58
C TYR A 451 22.50 -12.42 2.15
N ARG A 452 22.58 -13.68 2.57
CA ARG A 452 23.56 -14.62 2.03
C ARG A 452 22.91 -15.47 0.94
N LYS A 453 23.67 -15.72 -0.13
CA LYS A 453 23.38 -16.72 -1.18
C LYS A 453 24.34 -17.89 -0.94
N ARG A 454 23.86 -19.14 -0.95
CA ARG A 454 24.74 -20.29 -0.78
C ARG A 454 25.54 -20.53 -2.07
N SER A 455 26.85 -20.69 -1.98
CA SER A 455 27.67 -21.14 -3.12
C SER A 455 27.82 -22.66 -3.12
N ARG A 456 27.89 -23.27 -4.31
CA ARG A 456 27.98 -24.73 -4.54
C ARG A 456 29.27 -25.38 -4.01
N SER A 457 30.18 -24.60 -3.39
CA SER A 457 31.54 -24.98 -2.97
C SER A 457 31.76 -24.92 -1.44
N GLU A 458 30.70 -25.00 -0.65
CA GLU A 458 30.75 -24.91 0.83
C GLU A 458 30.79 -26.28 1.54
N ASP A 459 31.23 -27.34 0.85
CA ASP A 459 31.55 -28.65 1.46
C ASP A 459 33.01 -28.75 1.94
N SER A 460 33.77 -27.65 1.87
CA SER A 460 35.10 -27.55 2.47
C SER A 460 35.06 -26.60 3.66
N GLU A 461 35.35 -27.15 4.84
CA GLU A 461 35.53 -26.50 6.14
C GLU A 461 36.64 -25.44 6.12
N VAL A 462 36.46 -24.36 5.37
CA VAL A 462 37.30 -23.16 5.47
C VAL A 462 36.57 -22.18 6.35
N GLU A 463 37.28 -21.67 7.36
CA GLU A 463 36.82 -20.69 8.35
C GLU A 463 35.98 -19.57 7.72
N ASP A 464 34.65 -19.76 7.73
CA ASP A 464 33.69 -18.73 7.32
C ASP A 464 33.81 -17.54 8.26
N ASP A 465 34.10 -16.37 7.69
CA ASP A 465 34.01 -15.06 8.30
C ASP A 465 32.70 -14.95 9.11
N GLU A 466 32.78 -14.75 10.43
CA GLU A 466 31.62 -14.69 11.35
C GLU A 466 30.55 -13.70 10.87
N SER A 467 30.95 -12.68 10.11
CA SER A 467 30.08 -11.67 9.49
C SER A 467 29.06 -12.23 8.47
N LYS A 468 29.32 -13.40 7.87
CA LYS A 468 28.44 -14.04 6.88
C LYS A 468 27.45 -15.02 7.48
N LYS A 469 27.73 -15.57 8.66
CA LYS A 469 26.84 -16.53 9.36
C LYS A 469 25.62 -15.85 10.00
N SER A 470 25.70 -14.55 10.29
CA SER A 470 24.60 -13.77 10.89
C SER A 470 23.52 -13.32 9.90
N LYS A 471 23.79 -13.35 8.58
CA LYS A 471 22.83 -12.89 7.57
C LYS A 471 21.76 -13.95 7.27
N PRO A 472 20.50 -13.55 7.08
CA PRO A 472 19.44 -14.48 6.67
C PRO A 472 19.72 -15.07 5.28
N LEU A 473 19.32 -16.32 5.09
CA LEU A 473 19.41 -17.01 3.80
C LEU A 473 18.24 -16.54 2.92
N LEU A 474 18.57 -16.03 1.73
CA LEU A 474 17.59 -15.74 0.70
C LEU A 474 17.11 -17.07 0.07
N LEU A 475 15.80 -17.25 -0.02
CA LEU A 475 15.16 -18.47 -0.53
C LEU A 475 14.55 -18.24 -1.91
N ARG A 476 13.81 -17.14 -2.09
CA ARG A 476 13.17 -16.76 -3.35
C ARG A 476 13.20 -15.25 -3.53
N ARG A 477 13.34 -14.80 -4.76
CA ARG A 477 13.27 -13.40 -5.17
C ARG A 477 12.29 -13.27 -6.32
N ILE A 478 11.29 -12.40 -6.18
CA ILE A 478 10.39 -12.00 -7.26
C ILE A 478 10.52 -10.48 -7.42
N GLU A 479 10.80 -10.01 -8.62
CA GLU A 479 10.95 -8.57 -8.91
C GLU A 479 10.25 -8.18 -10.21
N TRP A 480 9.74 -6.95 -10.26
CA TRP A 480 9.05 -6.41 -11.43
C TRP A 480 9.04 -4.89 -11.42
N GLN A 481 8.67 -4.31 -12.57
CA GLN A 481 8.42 -2.89 -12.73
C GLN A 481 6.95 -2.66 -13.05
N GLN A 482 6.31 -1.73 -12.33
CA GLN A 482 4.96 -1.26 -12.63
C GLN A 482 5.04 0.07 -13.36
N LYS A 483 4.33 0.17 -14.49
CA LYS A 483 4.26 1.36 -15.33
C LYS A 483 2.90 2.03 -15.20
N GLU A 484 2.92 3.33 -14.93
CA GLU A 484 1.73 4.18 -14.89
C GLU A 484 1.85 5.31 -15.90
N TYR A 485 0.92 5.36 -16.85
CA TYR A 485 0.84 6.42 -17.85
C TYR A 485 0.04 7.59 -17.30
N ALA A 486 0.46 8.82 -17.60
CA ALA A 486 -0.33 9.98 -17.21
C ALA A 486 -1.67 10.01 -17.96
N THR A 487 -2.69 10.53 -17.29
CA THR A 487 -4.00 10.75 -17.89
C THR A 487 -3.93 11.87 -18.93
N GLY A 488 -4.52 11.65 -20.10
CA GLY A 488 -4.65 12.64 -21.17
C GLY A 488 -5.90 13.52 -21.01
N SER A 489 -6.14 14.41 -21.98
CA SER A 489 -7.25 15.37 -21.94
C SER A 489 -8.61 14.83 -22.41
N ASN A 490 -8.65 13.62 -22.99
CA ASN A 490 -9.81 13.11 -23.73
C ASN A 490 -10.71 12.20 -22.88
N VAL A 491 -10.64 12.27 -21.56
CA VAL A 491 -11.47 11.45 -20.67
C VAL A 491 -12.87 12.08 -20.57
N PRO A 492 -13.95 11.35 -20.86
CA PRO A 492 -15.32 11.83 -20.67
C PRO A 492 -15.56 12.29 -19.23
N GLU A 493 -16.37 13.34 -19.05
CA GLU A 493 -16.63 13.96 -17.74
C GLU A 493 -17.20 12.96 -16.71
N ASN A 494 -18.04 12.04 -17.16
CA ASN A 494 -18.66 11.02 -16.31
C ASN A 494 -17.80 9.78 -16.07
N VAL A 495 -16.51 9.84 -16.43
CA VAL A 495 -15.54 8.76 -16.21
C VAL A 495 -14.55 9.15 -15.13
N GLY A 496 -14.45 8.32 -14.09
CA GLY A 496 -13.44 8.39 -13.04
C GLY A 496 -12.30 7.46 -13.41
N LEU A 497 -11.09 7.99 -13.45
CA LEU A 497 -9.90 7.21 -13.74
C LEU A 497 -8.98 7.24 -12.51
N LEU A 498 -8.75 6.07 -11.93
CA LEU A 498 -7.86 5.90 -10.78
C LEU A 498 -6.47 5.45 -11.25
N ARG A 499 -5.43 5.96 -10.59
CA ARG A 499 -4.06 5.56 -10.89
C ARG A 499 -3.69 4.25 -10.20
N LEU A 500 -2.71 3.56 -10.78
CA LEU A 500 -2.11 2.39 -10.14
C LEU A 500 -1.34 2.75 -8.85
N PRO A 501 -1.08 1.78 -7.95
CA PRO A 501 -0.39 2.03 -6.69
C PRO A 501 1.01 2.63 -6.90
N ASP A 502 1.20 3.87 -6.44
CA ASP A 502 2.47 4.58 -6.59
C ASP A 502 3.59 4.10 -5.63
N ALA A 503 4.75 4.74 -5.75
CA ALA A 503 5.92 4.46 -4.92
C ALA A 503 5.85 5.08 -3.51
N THR A 504 4.81 5.84 -3.13
CA THR A 504 4.75 6.45 -1.78
C THR A 504 4.63 5.38 -0.69
N ALA A 505 5.10 5.67 0.53
CA ALA A 505 5.08 4.73 1.64
C ALA A 505 3.68 4.44 2.17
N ASP A 506 2.80 5.44 2.14
CA ASP A 506 1.46 5.41 2.71
C ASP A 506 0.38 5.52 1.63
N TYR A 507 -0.87 5.57 2.08
CA TYR A 507 -2.06 5.58 1.24
C TYR A 507 -2.55 7.01 0.88
N ARG A 508 -1.77 8.07 1.12
CA ARG A 508 -2.24 9.45 0.92
C ARG A 508 -2.69 9.73 -0.51
N SER A 509 -1.88 9.36 -1.50
CA SER A 509 -2.18 9.63 -2.91
C SER A 509 -3.51 9.02 -3.37
N VAL A 510 -3.79 7.76 -2.97
CA VAL A 510 -5.04 7.09 -3.34
C VAL A 510 -6.23 7.68 -2.57
N MET A 511 -6.04 8.09 -1.31
CA MET A 511 -7.10 8.75 -0.53
C MET A 511 -7.49 10.10 -1.12
N GLU A 512 -6.51 10.93 -1.48
CA GLU A 512 -6.74 12.24 -2.10
C GLU A 512 -7.44 12.10 -3.44
N GLU A 513 -6.97 11.18 -4.29
CA GLU A 513 -7.57 10.90 -5.61
C GLU A 513 -9.02 10.40 -5.47
N THR A 514 -9.28 9.49 -4.54
CA THR A 514 -10.61 8.92 -4.28
C THR A 514 -11.59 9.98 -3.77
N LYS A 515 -11.18 10.79 -2.77
CA LYS A 515 -12.01 11.89 -2.24
C LYS A 515 -12.32 12.93 -3.32
N THR A 516 -11.32 13.30 -4.12
CA THR A 516 -11.48 14.26 -5.23
C THR A 516 -12.46 13.74 -6.29
N LEU A 517 -12.33 12.48 -6.69
CA LEU A 517 -13.24 11.86 -7.66
C LEU A 517 -14.67 11.73 -7.11
N PHE A 518 -14.82 11.39 -5.84
CA PHE A 518 -16.14 11.31 -5.20
C PHE A 518 -16.84 12.67 -5.20
N ALA A 519 -16.16 13.73 -4.73
CA ALA A 519 -16.69 15.09 -4.71
C ALA A 519 -17.02 15.61 -6.11
N ARG A 520 -16.28 15.17 -7.14
CA ARG A 520 -16.58 15.52 -8.54
C ARG A 520 -17.86 14.87 -9.04
N PHE A 521 -18.11 13.60 -8.70
CA PHE A 521 -19.33 12.89 -9.12
C PHE A 521 -20.55 13.26 -8.28
N TRP A 522 -20.35 13.54 -6.99
CA TRP A 522 -21.40 13.83 -6.03
C TRP A 522 -20.96 14.94 -5.06
N PRO A 523 -20.97 16.22 -5.50
CA PRO A 523 -20.49 17.34 -4.68
C PRO A 523 -21.32 17.58 -3.42
N ASP A 524 -22.59 17.19 -3.42
CA ASP A 524 -23.51 17.39 -2.30
C ASP A 524 -23.50 16.22 -1.29
N ARG A 525 -22.52 15.31 -1.37
CA ARG A 525 -22.45 14.08 -0.56
C ARG A 525 -21.13 13.97 0.19
N ASP A 526 -21.22 13.47 1.42
CA ASP A 526 -20.05 13.21 2.25
C ASP A 526 -19.39 11.88 1.89
N PHE A 527 -18.05 11.88 1.83
CA PHE A 527 -17.28 10.68 1.54
C PHE A 527 -17.15 9.80 2.79
N LEU A 528 -17.97 8.74 2.86
CA LEU A 528 -17.95 7.72 3.92
C LEU A 528 -18.07 8.30 5.36
N PRO A 529 -19.13 9.07 5.68
CA PRO A 529 -19.28 9.73 6.97
C PRO A 529 -19.56 8.75 8.11
N ARG A 530 -19.22 9.18 9.34
CA ARG A 530 -19.40 8.39 10.57
C ARG A 530 -20.83 7.95 10.84
N ALA A 531 -21.79 8.85 10.62
CA ALA A 531 -23.21 8.54 10.68
C ALA A 531 -23.81 8.71 9.30
N LEU A 532 -24.73 7.79 8.94
CA LEU A 532 -25.62 8.04 7.81
C LEU A 532 -26.57 9.17 8.21
N ARG A 533 -26.80 10.13 7.30
CA ARG A 533 -27.97 11.00 7.44
C ARG A 533 -29.19 10.09 7.55
N LYS A 534 -29.97 10.21 8.64
CA LYS A 534 -31.26 9.54 8.71
C LYS A 534 -32.06 10.07 7.53
N MET A 535 -32.36 9.22 6.57
CA MET A 535 -33.44 9.53 5.63
C MET A 535 -34.70 9.53 6.48
N GLU A 536 -35.32 10.69 6.68
CA GLU A 536 -36.66 10.72 7.26
C GLU A 536 -37.59 9.99 6.29
N ASP A 537 -38.21 8.92 6.77
CA ASP A 537 -39.14 8.11 6.00
C ASP A 537 -40.35 8.98 5.57
N GLY A 538 -40.35 9.51 4.34
CA GLY A 538 -41.60 9.91 3.66
C GLY A 538 -41.70 11.23 2.89
N GLU A 539 -40.67 12.06 2.75
CA GLU A 539 -40.81 13.35 2.04
C GLU A 539 -40.49 13.23 0.52
N PRO A 540 -41.39 13.60 -0.40
CA PRO A 540 -41.05 13.74 -1.81
C PRO A 540 -40.15 14.96 -2.03
N PHE A 541 -39.20 14.83 -2.95
CA PHE A 541 -38.30 15.88 -3.40
C PHE A 541 -39.04 17.20 -3.70
N ASP A 542 -38.87 18.21 -2.86
CA ASP A 542 -39.12 19.61 -3.21
C ASP A 542 -37.91 20.47 -2.82
N ALA A 543 -37.44 21.24 -3.80
CA ALA A 543 -36.26 22.07 -3.70
C ALA A 543 -36.66 23.44 -3.15
N ARG A 544 -36.61 23.61 -1.82
CA ARG A 544 -36.45 24.92 -1.18
C ARG A 544 -36.24 24.84 0.34
N ASP A 545 -35.35 25.72 0.77
CA ASP A 545 -35.21 26.33 2.09
C ASP A 545 -34.14 25.72 3.03
N GLU A 546 -32.95 26.31 2.88
CA GLU A 546 -31.95 26.51 3.93
C GLU A 546 -32.53 27.35 5.09
N GLU A 547 -32.11 27.03 6.32
CA GLU A 547 -32.13 27.79 7.59
C GLU A 547 -32.86 27.03 8.71
N GLY A 548 -32.10 26.33 9.56
CA GLY A 548 -32.66 25.70 10.77
C GLY A 548 -31.68 25.03 11.74
N ALA A 549 -30.41 24.83 11.39
CA ALA A 549 -29.44 24.18 12.28
C ALA A 549 -28.71 25.21 13.17
N ALA A 550 -29.40 25.77 14.17
CA ALA A 550 -28.76 26.59 15.20
C ALA A 550 -29.46 26.60 16.58
N VAL A 551 -30.41 25.69 16.85
CA VAL A 551 -31.21 25.76 18.10
C VAL A 551 -31.11 24.51 18.98
N GLU A 552 -30.65 23.36 18.50
CA GLU A 552 -30.66 22.12 19.30
C GLU A 552 -29.47 21.95 20.28
N GLU A 553 -28.41 22.76 20.21
CA GLU A 553 -27.28 22.67 21.17
C GLU A 553 -27.52 23.39 22.52
N LYS A 554 -28.75 23.88 22.79
CA LYS A 554 -29.05 24.58 24.06
C LYS A 554 -30.03 23.87 25.00
N GLU A 555 -30.66 22.78 24.58
CA GLU A 555 -31.63 22.09 25.44
C GLU A 555 -31.03 20.86 26.17
N GLU A 556 -29.84 20.38 25.79
CA GLU A 556 -29.19 19.26 26.50
C GLU A 556 -28.33 19.69 27.72
N GLU A 557 -27.98 20.98 27.88
CA GLU A 557 -27.21 21.44 29.06
C GLU A 557 -28.09 21.78 30.29
N GLU A 558 -29.42 21.90 30.16
CA GLU A 558 -30.30 22.22 31.32
C GLU A 558 -30.91 20.98 32.02
N GLU A 559 -30.83 19.77 31.45
CA GLU A 559 -31.37 18.56 32.09
C GLU A 559 -30.37 17.80 32.99
N GLU A 560 -29.06 18.05 32.90
CA GLU A 560 -28.06 17.40 33.76
C GLU A 560 -27.86 18.08 35.13
N GLU A 561 -28.35 19.31 35.36
CA GLU A 561 -28.16 20.02 36.64
C GLU A 561 -29.22 19.71 37.72
N VAL A 562 -30.28 18.93 37.42
CA VAL A 562 -31.40 18.71 38.36
C VAL A 562 -31.34 17.36 39.10
N THR A 563 -30.39 16.46 38.79
CA THR A 563 -30.32 15.11 39.40
C THR A 563 -29.21 14.90 40.44
N VAL A 564 -28.68 15.98 41.04
CA VAL A 564 -27.78 15.89 42.21
C VAL A 564 -28.32 16.71 43.38
N SER A 565 -29.50 16.35 43.88
CA SER A 565 -29.92 16.70 45.24
C SER A 565 -31.02 15.76 45.76
N GLU A 566 -30.61 14.61 46.29
CA GLU A 566 -31.28 13.92 47.42
C GLU A 566 -30.24 13.25 48.32
#